data_AF-A0A7W1SSL9-F1
#
_entry.id   AF-A0A7W1SSL9-F1
#
_cell.length_a   1.000
_cell.length_b   1.000
_cell.length_c   1.000
_cell.angle_alpha   90.00
_cell.angle_beta   90.00
_cell.angle_gamma   90.00
#
_symmetry.space_group_name_H-M   'P 1'
#
loop_
_entity.id
_entity.type
_entity.pdbx_description
1 polymer ?
#
loop_
_entity_poly.entity_id
_entity_poly.type
_entity_poly.pdbx_seq_one_letter_code
_entity_poly.pdbx_strand_id
1 'polypeptide(L)'
;MSGSPSTAGVSTALLTDRYELTMVAAALADGTAARNCVFEIFARRLPDGRRYGVVAGTGRLLESISRFRFGDHELTALAGIVDRSTLDWLADYRFCGDVDGYPEGELYFPGSPILTVTGTFADAVMLETLSLSILNHDSAVASAAARMVTAAARRPIIEMGSRRTHEAAAVAAARATYLAGFSATSNLEAERRHGIPTAGTAAHAWILLHDDELGAFESQVKALGADTTLLVDTYDIRRGIELAVQAAGPGLGAIRIDSGDLGELARQARDQLDRLGATGTRIVVSGDLDEYAIASLRAEPVDSYGVGTSVVTGSGAPTAGMVYKLVEVDGRPVAKRSAAKESRGGRKSAVRRCKPTGTAIEEVVHLLSAPPAIGPNDRVLPVPLMRRGELVPDLESLDGARERLRAALVSVPWEGLKLSRGEPAIPTVFA
;
A
#
# COMPACT_ATOMS: atom_id res chain seq x y z
N MET A 1 27.64 -18.89 -2.54
CA MET A 1 27.69 -18.49 -1.12
C MET A 1 28.23 -17.08 -1.05
N SER A 2 27.34 -16.09 -0.94
CA SER A 2 27.70 -14.72 -0.63
C SER A 2 26.61 -14.24 0.32
N GLY A 3 26.83 -14.47 1.61
CA GLY A 3 25.96 -13.98 2.65
C GLY A 3 25.92 -12.46 2.56
N SER A 4 24.74 -11.93 2.24
CA SER A 4 24.43 -10.52 2.42
C SER A 4 24.74 -10.16 3.88
N PRO A 5 25.38 -9.02 4.16
CA PRO A 5 25.67 -8.61 5.52
C PRO A 5 24.37 -8.55 6.32
N SER A 6 24.33 -9.31 7.41
CA SER A 6 23.30 -9.26 8.43
C SER A 6 23.15 -7.83 8.93
N THR A 7 22.15 -7.10 8.43
CA THR A 7 21.55 -6.02 9.19
C THR A 7 20.68 -6.69 10.25
N ALA A 8 21.25 -6.96 11.42
CA ALA A 8 20.44 -7.08 12.63
C ALA A 8 19.72 -5.73 12.79
N GLY A 9 18.52 -5.64 12.21
CA GLY A 9 17.75 -4.41 12.14
C GLY A 9 17.31 -3.95 13.52
N VAL A 10 16.95 -2.66 13.63
CA VAL A 10 16.30 -2.11 14.83
C VAL A 10 15.07 -2.95 15.18
N SER A 11 14.91 -3.28 16.46
CA SER A 11 13.78 -4.04 16.95
C SER A 11 12.46 -3.33 16.63
N THR A 12 11.43 -4.12 16.30
CA THR A 12 10.05 -3.63 16.13
C THR A 12 9.21 -3.78 17.39
N ALA A 13 9.78 -4.29 18.48
CA ALA A 13 9.03 -4.73 19.66
C ALA A 13 8.39 -3.58 20.46
N LEU A 14 8.93 -2.36 20.38
CA LEU A 14 8.33 -1.17 20.99
C LEU A 14 7.35 -0.44 20.05
N LEU A 15 7.10 -0.95 18.83
CA LEU A 15 6.02 -0.48 17.95
C LEU A 15 4.69 -1.15 18.34
N THR A 16 4.37 -1.05 19.64
CA THR A 16 3.28 -1.73 20.34
C THR A 16 2.61 -0.72 21.27
N ASP A 17 1.35 -0.93 21.59
CA ASP A 17 0.69 -0.15 22.61
C ASP A 17 0.87 -0.79 23.98
N ARG A 18 1.00 0.03 25.02
CA ARG A 18 1.20 -0.44 26.40
C ARG A 18 0.14 -1.46 26.85
N TYR A 19 -1.09 -1.39 26.33
CA TYR A 19 -2.16 -2.29 26.75
C TYR A 19 -1.86 -3.75 26.41
N GLU A 20 -1.17 -4.04 25.30
CA GLU A 20 -0.76 -5.40 24.89
C GLU A 20 0.13 -6.01 25.97
N LEU A 21 1.14 -5.28 26.43
CA LEU A 21 2.06 -5.71 27.50
C LEU A 21 1.35 -5.88 28.86
N THR A 22 0.42 -4.99 29.20
CA THR A 22 -0.34 -5.13 30.46
C THR A 22 -1.27 -6.33 30.45
N MET A 23 -1.86 -6.68 29.30
CA MET A 23 -2.66 -7.90 29.15
C MET A 23 -1.79 -9.15 29.26
N VAL A 24 -0.60 -9.14 28.65
CA VAL A 24 0.36 -10.26 28.77
C VAL A 24 0.78 -10.45 30.22
N ALA A 25 1.16 -9.38 30.93
CA ALA A 25 1.51 -9.45 32.35
C ALA A 25 0.37 -10.06 33.20
N ALA A 26 -0.86 -9.58 33.00
CA ALA A 26 -2.03 -10.10 33.70
C ALA A 26 -2.31 -11.58 33.35
N ALA A 27 -2.17 -11.96 32.08
CA ALA A 27 -2.40 -13.33 31.63
C ALA A 27 -1.31 -14.31 32.09
N LEU A 28 -0.07 -13.84 32.25
CA LEU A 28 1.00 -14.62 32.87
C LEU A 28 0.68 -14.87 34.35
N ALA A 29 0.21 -13.85 35.07
CA ALA A 29 -0.13 -13.94 36.48
C ALA A 29 -1.36 -14.82 36.78
N ASP A 30 -2.39 -14.79 35.94
CA ASP A 30 -3.63 -15.57 36.13
C ASP A 30 -3.60 -16.97 35.46
N GLY A 31 -2.51 -17.30 34.77
CA GLY A 31 -2.30 -18.58 34.10
C GLY A 31 -2.99 -18.74 32.75
N THR A 32 -3.57 -17.67 32.17
CA THR A 32 -4.25 -17.72 30.87
C THR A 32 -3.36 -17.42 29.66
N ALA A 33 -2.10 -17.00 29.88
CA ALA A 33 -1.16 -16.65 28.81
C ALA A 33 -0.95 -17.75 27.76
N ALA A 34 -0.97 -19.02 28.17
CA ALA A 34 -0.70 -20.17 27.31
C ALA A 34 -1.94 -20.70 26.56
N ARG A 35 -3.12 -20.10 26.73
CA ARG A 35 -4.35 -20.54 26.06
C ARG A 35 -4.23 -20.36 24.56
N ASN A 36 -4.73 -21.33 23.79
CA ASN A 36 -4.66 -21.26 22.33
C ASN A 36 -5.69 -20.27 21.83
N CYS A 37 -5.25 -19.30 21.04
CA CYS A 37 -6.06 -18.21 20.54
C CYS A 37 -5.95 -18.09 19.02
N VAL A 38 -7.05 -17.67 18.40
CA VAL A 38 -7.07 -17.23 17.00
C VAL A 38 -7.54 -15.79 16.96
N PHE A 39 -6.71 -14.94 16.37
CA PHE A 39 -7.04 -13.56 16.08
C PHE A 39 -7.16 -13.35 14.57
N GLU A 40 -8.05 -12.46 14.17
CA GLU A 40 -8.27 -12.12 12.77
C GLU A 40 -8.23 -10.61 12.54
N ILE A 41 -7.69 -10.23 11.39
CA ILE A 41 -7.69 -8.87 10.87
C ILE A 41 -8.69 -8.78 9.73
N PHE A 42 -9.63 -7.85 9.83
CA PHE A 42 -10.62 -7.59 8.79
C PHE A 42 -11.09 -6.14 8.81
N ALA A 43 -11.57 -5.64 7.67
CA ALA A 43 -12.26 -4.36 7.57
C ALA A 43 -13.77 -4.54 7.78
N ARG A 44 -14.41 -3.70 8.60
CA ARG A 44 -15.88 -3.76 8.77
C ARG A 44 -16.67 -3.15 7.63
N ARG A 45 -16.04 -2.21 6.92
CA ARG A 45 -16.57 -1.48 5.77
C ARG A 45 -15.39 -0.99 4.95
N LEU A 46 -15.64 -0.67 3.69
CA LEU A 46 -14.69 0.10 2.88
C LEU A 46 -14.87 1.59 3.17
N PRO A 47 -13.85 2.43 2.91
CA PRO A 47 -14.05 3.88 2.83
C PRO A 47 -15.17 4.23 1.85
N ASP A 48 -15.92 5.30 2.14
CA ASP A 48 -17.10 5.69 1.39
C ASP A 48 -16.84 5.78 -0.11
N GLY A 49 -17.65 5.05 -0.90
CA GLY A 49 -17.56 5.03 -2.35
C GLY A 49 -16.50 4.08 -2.94
N ARG A 50 -15.73 3.36 -2.12
CA ARG A 50 -14.81 2.32 -2.60
C ARG A 50 -15.54 1.01 -2.86
N ARG A 51 -15.17 0.36 -3.98
CA ARG A 51 -15.75 -0.89 -4.46
C ARG A 51 -15.00 -2.13 -3.97
N TYR A 52 -13.75 -1.97 -3.59
CA TYR A 52 -12.89 -3.02 -3.04
C TYR A 52 -11.80 -2.36 -2.18
N GLY A 53 -11.12 -3.15 -1.37
CA GLY A 53 -9.79 -2.83 -0.87
C GLY A 53 -8.74 -3.73 -1.49
N VAL A 54 -7.48 -3.32 -1.45
CA VAL A 54 -6.30 -4.06 -1.90
C VAL A 54 -5.50 -4.45 -0.67
N VAL A 55 -5.19 -5.74 -0.53
CA VAL A 55 -4.32 -6.24 0.54
C VAL A 55 -2.89 -5.81 0.23
N ALA A 56 -2.30 -4.96 1.08
CA ALA A 56 -0.92 -4.54 0.97
C ALA A 56 -0.25 -4.42 2.34
N GLY A 57 1.07 -4.54 2.37
CA GLY A 57 1.91 -4.50 3.57
C GLY A 57 2.26 -5.88 4.14
N THR A 58 1.83 -6.98 3.50
CA THR A 58 2.08 -8.35 3.99
C THR A 58 3.57 -8.64 4.11
N GLY A 59 4.38 -8.39 3.07
CA GLY A 59 5.83 -8.59 3.15
C GLY A 59 6.50 -7.76 4.26
N ARG A 60 6.08 -6.50 4.44
CA ARG A 60 6.57 -5.63 5.51
C ARG A 60 6.19 -6.13 6.90
N LEU A 61 4.97 -6.65 7.05
CA LEU A 61 4.50 -7.20 8.32
C LEU A 61 5.31 -8.43 8.70
N LEU A 62 5.50 -9.37 7.78
CA LEU A 62 6.26 -10.60 8.02
C LEU A 62 7.75 -10.32 8.36
N GLU A 63 8.37 -9.35 7.68
CA GLU A 63 9.71 -8.85 8.04
C GLU A 63 9.71 -8.25 9.45
N SER A 64 8.68 -7.49 9.81
CA SER A 64 8.54 -6.84 11.11
C SER A 64 8.32 -7.84 12.26
N ILE A 65 7.50 -8.88 12.06
CA ILE A 65 7.29 -9.96 13.04
C ILE A 65 8.61 -10.72 13.30
N SER A 66 9.40 -10.95 12.25
CA SER A 66 10.69 -11.63 12.36
C SER A 66 11.70 -10.86 13.23
N ARG A 67 11.56 -9.53 13.32
CA ARG A 67 12.39 -8.61 14.13
C ARG A 67 11.75 -8.20 15.46
N PHE A 68 10.55 -8.69 15.77
CA PHE A 68 9.83 -8.32 16.99
C PHE A 68 10.43 -9.06 18.18
N ARG A 69 11.51 -8.52 18.74
CA ARG A 69 12.29 -9.11 19.85
C ARG A 69 12.62 -8.03 20.88
N PHE A 70 12.60 -8.37 22.15
CA PHE A 70 12.98 -7.44 23.21
C PHE A 70 14.45 -7.68 23.55
N GLY A 71 15.33 -6.82 23.04
CA GLY A 71 16.74 -6.82 23.44
C GLY A 71 16.95 -6.01 24.71
N ASP A 72 18.20 -5.91 25.17
CA ASP A 72 18.56 -5.23 26.42
C ASP A 72 18.03 -3.79 26.49
N HIS A 73 18.05 -3.07 25.38
CA HIS A 73 17.54 -1.70 25.30
C HIS A 73 16.02 -1.65 25.49
N GLU A 74 15.26 -2.51 24.80
CA GLU A 74 13.80 -2.57 24.94
C GLU A 74 13.41 -3.01 26.35
N LEU A 75 14.08 -4.02 26.91
CA LEU A 75 13.82 -4.51 28.27
C LEU A 75 14.10 -3.43 29.33
N THR A 76 15.19 -2.68 29.16
CA THR A 76 15.53 -1.55 30.05
C THR A 76 14.45 -0.48 30.00
N ALA A 77 13.93 -0.15 28.82
CA ALA A 77 12.85 0.83 28.66
C ALA A 77 11.52 0.37 29.29
N LEU A 78 11.30 -0.93 29.38
CA LEU A 78 10.10 -1.53 29.98
C LEU A 78 10.22 -1.76 31.49
N ALA A 79 11.41 -1.57 32.08
CA ALA A 79 11.60 -1.65 33.52
C ALA A 79 10.74 -0.61 34.26
N GLY A 80 9.91 -1.08 35.20
CA GLY A 80 8.94 -0.24 35.91
C GLY A 80 7.63 0.01 35.15
N ILE A 81 7.51 -0.43 33.90
CA ILE A 81 6.24 -0.46 33.15
C ILE A 81 5.53 -1.81 33.37
N VAL A 82 6.30 -2.90 33.32
CA VAL A 82 5.85 -4.27 33.62
C VAL A 82 6.68 -4.87 34.76
N ASP A 83 6.19 -5.97 35.34
CA ASP A 83 6.89 -6.66 36.42
C ASP A 83 8.07 -7.51 35.93
N ARG A 84 8.89 -7.99 36.87
CA ARG A 84 10.09 -8.77 36.56
C ARG A 84 9.78 -10.06 35.80
N SER A 85 8.73 -10.78 36.21
CA SER A 85 8.29 -12.00 35.51
C SER A 85 7.92 -11.75 34.05
N THR A 86 7.28 -10.61 33.76
CA THR A 86 6.95 -10.21 32.40
C THR A 86 8.21 -9.83 31.63
N LEU A 87 9.16 -9.10 32.24
CA LEU A 87 10.46 -8.81 31.61
C LEU A 87 11.23 -10.08 31.25
N ASP A 88 11.28 -11.05 32.17
CA ASP A 88 11.93 -12.34 31.96
C ASP A 88 11.28 -13.08 30.78
N TRP A 89 9.94 -13.07 30.69
CA TRP A 89 9.21 -13.64 29.55
C TRP A 89 9.49 -12.90 28.23
N LEU A 90 9.53 -11.56 28.26
CA LEU A 90 9.81 -10.73 27.08
C LEU A 90 11.23 -10.95 26.54
N ALA A 91 12.21 -11.20 27.42
CA ALA A 91 13.59 -11.45 27.02
C ALA A 91 13.74 -12.69 26.14
N ASP A 92 12.92 -13.72 26.41
CA ASP A 92 12.87 -14.95 25.61
C ASP A 92 11.85 -14.89 24.47
N TYR A 93 11.07 -13.80 24.37
CA TYR A 93 9.98 -13.72 23.41
C TYR A 93 10.47 -13.76 21.97
N ARG A 94 9.91 -14.72 21.24
CA ARG A 94 9.91 -14.82 19.78
C ARG A 94 8.52 -15.30 19.38
N PHE A 95 7.97 -14.68 18.34
CA PHE A 95 6.71 -15.16 17.79
C PHE A 95 6.86 -16.61 17.33
N CYS A 96 6.01 -17.51 17.84
CA CYS A 96 6.07 -18.95 17.61
C CYS A 96 4.76 -19.50 17.01
N GLY A 97 3.80 -18.62 16.71
CA GLY A 97 2.53 -18.97 16.11
C GLY A 97 2.57 -19.13 14.58
N ASP A 98 1.38 -19.29 14.02
CA ASP A 98 1.13 -19.36 12.59
C ASP A 98 0.45 -18.09 12.10
N VAL A 99 0.75 -17.69 10.86
CA VAL A 99 0.07 -16.61 10.16
C VAL A 99 -0.44 -17.14 8.83
N ASP A 100 -1.75 -17.01 8.62
CA ASP A 100 -2.42 -17.19 7.34
C ASP A 100 -2.95 -15.83 6.87
N GLY A 101 -3.09 -15.63 5.57
CA GLY A 101 -3.69 -14.41 5.08
C GLY A 101 -3.93 -14.43 3.58
N TYR A 102 -4.66 -13.43 3.12
CA TYR A 102 -4.80 -13.20 1.69
C TYR A 102 -3.42 -12.86 1.11
N PRO A 103 -3.06 -13.39 -0.07
CA PRO A 103 -1.79 -13.04 -0.68
C PRO A 103 -1.78 -11.54 -1.04
N GLU A 104 -0.61 -10.91 -0.92
CA GLU A 104 -0.46 -9.47 -1.17
C GLU A 104 -0.86 -9.12 -2.62
N GLY A 105 -1.61 -8.03 -2.81
CA GLY A 105 -2.21 -7.66 -4.10
C GLY A 105 -3.59 -8.29 -4.37
N GLU A 106 -4.07 -9.20 -3.55
CA GLU A 106 -5.47 -9.67 -3.63
C GLU A 106 -6.45 -8.57 -3.20
N LEU A 107 -7.67 -8.61 -3.74
CA LEU A 107 -8.75 -7.73 -3.32
C LEU A 107 -9.41 -8.27 -2.06
N TYR A 108 -9.86 -7.39 -1.17
CA TYR A 108 -10.68 -7.76 -0.01
C TYR A 108 -11.99 -6.98 0.01
N PHE A 109 -13.00 -7.58 0.64
CA PHE A 109 -14.30 -6.97 0.88
C PHE A 109 -14.64 -6.98 2.38
N PRO A 110 -15.60 -6.16 2.83
CA PRO A 110 -15.93 -6.03 4.25
C PRO A 110 -16.30 -7.36 4.91
N GLY A 111 -15.74 -7.61 6.09
CA GLY A 111 -16.03 -8.78 6.93
C GLY A 111 -15.12 -9.98 6.69
N SER A 112 -14.24 -9.93 5.69
CA SER A 112 -13.39 -11.05 5.32
C SER A 112 -12.09 -11.12 6.13
N PRO A 113 -11.63 -12.33 6.52
CA PRO A 113 -10.44 -12.51 7.36
C PRO A 113 -9.16 -12.35 6.52
N ILE A 114 -8.71 -11.11 6.35
CA ILE A 114 -7.55 -10.73 5.54
C ILE A 114 -6.27 -11.34 6.09
N LEU A 115 -6.12 -11.39 7.42
CA LEU A 115 -5.01 -12.04 8.12
C LEU A 115 -5.57 -12.81 9.32
N THR A 116 -5.03 -13.99 9.58
CA THR A 116 -5.31 -14.80 10.76
C THR A 116 -3.99 -15.11 11.47
N VAL A 117 -3.94 -14.83 12.77
CA VAL A 117 -2.81 -15.15 13.64
C VAL A 117 -3.26 -16.22 14.63
N THR A 118 -2.55 -17.33 14.69
CA THR A 118 -2.84 -18.45 15.62
C THR A 118 -1.63 -18.68 16.52
N GLY A 119 -1.83 -18.74 17.82
CA GLY A 119 -0.77 -18.93 18.81
C GLY A 119 -1.33 -18.99 20.22
N THR A 120 -0.48 -18.85 21.24
CA THR A 120 -0.98 -18.63 22.60
C THR A 120 -1.53 -17.20 22.74
N PHE A 121 -2.31 -16.92 23.78
CA PHE A 121 -2.79 -15.56 24.04
C PHE A 121 -1.63 -14.56 24.13
N ALA A 122 -0.61 -14.87 24.95
CA ALA A 122 0.54 -13.99 25.14
C ALA A 122 1.36 -13.83 23.85
N ASP A 123 1.40 -14.84 22.98
CA ASP A 123 2.12 -14.77 21.71
C ASP A 123 1.39 -13.92 20.66
N ALA A 124 0.12 -14.24 20.40
CA ALA A 124 -0.63 -13.63 19.31
C ALA A 124 -1.06 -12.18 19.60
N VAL A 125 -1.37 -11.85 20.87
CA VAL A 125 -1.86 -10.50 21.22
C VAL A 125 -0.82 -9.40 21.03
N MET A 126 0.47 -9.75 21.08
CA MET A 126 1.60 -8.82 20.91
C MET A 126 1.71 -8.23 19.50
N LEU A 127 1.00 -8.82 18.54
CA LEU A 127 1.08 -8.41 17.13
C LEU A 127 -0.03 -7.43 16.73
N GLU A 128 -0.98 -7.09 17.61
CA GLU A 128 -2.17 -6.30 17.24
C GLU A 128 -1.79 -4.93 16.68
N THR A 129 -1.05 -4.12 17.44
CA THR A 129 -0.73 -2.74 17.05
C THR A 129 0.20 -2.69 15.84
N LEU A 130 1.23 -3.54 15.79
CA LEU A 130 2.14 -3.61 14.64
C LEU A 130 1.40 -3.99 13.35
N SER A 131 0.57 -5.04 13.42
CA SER A 131 -0.16 -5.55 12.26
C SER A 131 -1.17 -4.53 11.74
N LEU A 132 -1.92 -3.89 12.64
CA LEU A 132 -2.88 -2.87 12.27
C LEU A 132 -2.21 -1.64 11.68
N SER A 133 -1.08 -1.20 12.23
CA SER A 133 -0.35 -0.03 11.72
C SER A 133 0.08 -0.24 10.26
N ILE A 134 0.71 -1.38 9.97
CA ILE A 134 1.22 -1.71 8.62
C ILE A 134 0.06 -1.93 7.64
N LEU A 135 -0.87 -2.83 7.95
CA LEU A 135 -1.91 -3.21 6.98
C LEU A 135 -2.89 -2.07 6.71
N ASN A 136 -3.22 -1.24 7.71
CA ASN A 136 -4.12 -0.11 7.48
C ASN A 136 -3.52 0.94 6.54
N HIS A 137 -2.25 1.29 6.75
CA HIS A 137 -1.57 2.30 5.94
C HIS A 137 -1.37 1.81 4.50
N ASP A 138 -0.73 0.65 4.34
CA ASP A 138 -0.33 0.14 3.04
C ASP A 138 -1.54 -0.20 2.18
N SER A 139 -2.57 -0.82 2.76
CA SER A 139 -3.79 -1.16 2.03
C SER A 139 -4.59 0.10 1.64
N ALA A 140 -4.57 1.17 2.45
CA ALA A 140 -5.23 2.43 2.10
C ALA A 140 -4.59 3.10 0.88
N VAL A 141 -3.25 3.18 0.87
CA VAL A 141 -2.43 3.72 -0.22
C VAL A 141 -2.59 2.86 -1.47
N ALA A 142 -2.40 1.54 -1.37
CA ALA A 142 -2.51 0.63 -2.51
C ALA A 142 -3.90 0.67 -3.16
N SER A 143 -4.96 0.75 -2.35
CA SER A 143 -6.34 0.87 -2.85
C SER A 143 -6.62 2.20 -3.54
N ALA A 144 -6.02 3.31 -3.08
CA ALA A 144 -6.11 4.59 -3.77
C ALA A 144 -5.35 4.56 -5.11
N ALA A 145 -4.13 4.05 -5.07
CA ALA A 145 -3.27 3.91 -6.23
C ALA A 145 -3.88 3.00 -7.32
N ALA A 146 -4.53 1.89 -6.95
CA ALA A 146 -5.21 1.00 -7.90
C ALA A 146 -6.33 1.71 -8.69
N ARG A 147 -7.06 2.62 -8.03
CA ARG A 147 -8.08 3.46 -8.67
C ARG A 147 -7.46 4.46 -9.64
N MET A 148 -6.35 5.09 -9.24
CA MET A 148 -5.58 6.00 -10.09
C MET A 148 -5.00 5.29 -11.32
N VAL A 149 -4.46 4.08 -11.15
CA VAL A 149 -3.96 3.23 -12.26
C VAL A 149 -5.09 2.88 -13.22
N THR A 150 -6.26 2.51 -12.69
CA THR A 150 -7.45 2.26 -13.52
C THR A 150 -7.87 3.51 -14.32
N ALA A 151 -7.82 4.68 -13.69
CA ALA A 151 -8.15 5.96 -14.33
C ALA A 151 -7.13 6.37 -15.42
N ALA A 152 -5.84 6.15 -15.17
CA ALA A 152 -4.75 6.46 -16.11
C ALA A 152 -4.66 5.50 -17.31
N ALA A 153 -5.33 4.36 -17.24
CA ALA A 153 -5.32 3.30 -18.23
C ALA A 153 -3.91 2.76 -18.55
N ARG A 154 -3.25 3.27 -19.61
CA ARG A 154 -1.90 2.84 -20.01
C ARG A 154 -0.82 3.89 -19.74
N ARG A 155 -1.21 5.09 -19.31
CA ARG A 155 -0.27 6.18 -19.07
C ARG A 155 0.44 5.94 -17.74
N PRO A 156 1.79 5.99 -17.70
CA PRO A 156 2.53 5.76 -16.47
C PRO A 156 2.23 6.82 -15.41
N ILE A 157 2.30 6.39 -14.15
CA ILE A 157 2.13 7.24 -12.98
C ILE A 157 3.39 7.13 -12.12
N ILE A 158 3.87 8.27 -11.64
CA ILE A 158 5.03 8.38 -10.75
C ILE A 158 4.54 8.83 -9.37
N GLU A 159 4.94 8.13 -8.32
CA GLU A 159 4.66 8.53 -6.94
C GLU A 159 5.65 9.63 -6.51
N MET A 160 5.15 10.78 -6.05
CA MET A 160 5.96 11.97 -5.70
C MET A 160 5.55 12.58 -4.34
N GLY A 161 4.88 11.81 -3.49
CA GLY A 161 4.22 12.24 -2.26
C GLY A 161 5.08 12.17 -1.01
N SER A 162 6.35 11.76 -1.10
CA SER A 162 7.25 11.61 0.07
C SER A 162 7.29 12.84 0.99
N ARG A 163 7.13 14.06 0.45
CA ARG A 163 7.12 15.33 1.22
C ARG A 163 5.80 15.65 1.94
N ARG A 164 4.79 14.78 1.81
CA ARG A 164 3.42 14.98 2.34
C ARG A 164 3.02 13.89 3.34
N THR A 165 3.97 13.03 3.72
CA THR A 165 3.78 11.96 4.71
C THR A 165 5.05 11.82 5.56
N HIS A 166 5.00 10.97 6.59
CA HIS A 166 6.12 10.73 7.50
C HIS A 166 7.26 9.97 6.80
N GLU A 167 8.50 10.17 7.24
CA GLU A 167 9.72 9.68 6.59
C GLU A 167 9.72 8.17 6.34
N ALA A 168 9.31 7.34 7.32
CA ALA A 168 9.19 5.90 7.14
C ALA A 168 7.94 5.50 6.33
N ALA A 169 6.85 6.27 6.47
CA ALA A 169 5.62 6.07 5.72
C ALA A 169 5.79 6.42 4.23
N ALA A 170 6.68 7.34 3.88
CA ALA A 170 7.00 7.69 2.50
C ALA A 170 7.56 6.49 1.73
N VAL A 171 8.49 5.75 2.36
CA VAL A 171 9.07 4.52 1.78
C VAL A 171 8.00 3.43 1.67
N ALA A 172 7.16 3.27 2.69
CA ALA A 172 6.05 2.31 2.67
C ALA A 172 5.02 2.65 1.57
N ALA A 173 4.65 3.92 1.41
CA ALA A 173 3.73 4.39 0.40
C ALA A 173 4.29 4.16 -1.00
N ALA A 174 5.56 4.47 -1.25
CA ALA A 174 6.23 4.18 -2.53
C ALA A 174 6.20 2.69 -2.88
N ARG A 175 6.38 1.80 -1.90
CA ARG A 175 6.22 0.34 -2.09
C ARG A 175 4.77 -0.03 -2.43
N ALA A 176 3.80 0.51 -1.70
CA ALA A 176 2.38 0.22 -1.91
C ALA A 176 1.86 0.74 -3.27
N THR A 177 2.31 1.91 -3.73
CA THR A 177 1.95 2.45 -5.05
C THR A 177 2.58 1.65 -6.18
N TYR A 178 3.84 1.21 -6.03
CA TYR A 178 4.47 0.30 -6.99
C TYR A 178 3.74 -1.06 -7.03
N LEU A 179 3.35 -1.64 -5.89
CA LEU A 179 2.48 -2.82 -5.90
C LEU A 179 1.18 -2.54 -6.67
N ALA A 180 0.59 -1.36 -6.48
CA ALA A 180 -0.69 -1.00 -7.07
C ALA A 180 -0.67 -0.79 -8.60
N GLY A 181 0.50 -0.56 -9.20
CA GLY A 181 0.65 -0.35 -10.64
C GLY A 181 1.41 0.90 -11.05
N PHE A 182 1.83 1.77 -10.12
CA PHE A 182 2.66 2.95 -10.44
C PHE A 182 3.99 2.52 -11.05
N SER A 183 4.51 3.28 -12.01
CA SER A 183 5.68 2.89 -12.80
C SER A 183 7.00 3.22 -12.11
N ALA A 184 7.02 4.27 -11.29
CA ALA A 184 8.21 4.74 -10.58
C ALA A 184 7.83 5.54 -9.31
N THR A 185 8.83 5.88 -8.51
CA THR A 185 8.72 6.77 -7.33
C THR A 185 9.84 7.83 -7.34
N SER A 186 9.62 8.97 -6.70
CA SER A 186 10.70 9.92 -6.41
C SER A 186 11.52 9.53 -5.17
N ASN A 187 11.15 8.45 -4.47
CA ASN A 187 11.76 8.04 -3.21
C ASN A 187 12.98 7.12 -3.41
N LEU A 188 14.18 7.66 -3.20
CA LEU A 188 15.44 6.92 -3.39
C LEU A 188 15.61 5.75 -2.40
N GLU A 189 15.06 5.85 -1.19
CA GLU A 189 15.14 4.77 -0.21
C GLU A 189 14.26 3.57 -0.62
N ALA A 190 13.16 3.82 -1.33
CA ALA A 190 12.32 2.77 -1.89
C ALA A 190 13.06 1.97 -3.00
N GLU A 191 13.88 2.63 -3.82
CA GLU A 191 14.77 1.94 -4.76
C GLU A 191 15.81 1.09 -4.03
N ARG A 192 16.55 1.69 -3.09
CA ARG A 192 17.58 0.97 -2.32
C ARG A 192 17.01 -0.25 -1.60
N ARG A 193 15.82 -0.14 -0.98
CA ARG A 193 15.23 -1.20 -0.15
C ARG A 193 14.42 -2.22 -0.95
N HIS A 194 13.75 -1.80 -2.02
CA HIS A 194 12.76 -2.63 -2.71
C HIS A 194 13.02 -2.79 -4.22
N GLY A 195 14.06 -2.15 -4.78
CA GLY A 195 14.37 -2.21 -6.21
C GLY A 195 13.37 -1.49 -7.10
N ILE A 196 12.56 -0.59 -6.52
CA ILE A 196 11.53 0.15 -7.26
C ILE A 196 12.19 1.22 -8.13
N PRO A 197 11.88 1.30 -9.44
CA PRO A 197 12.45 2.34 -10.31
C PRO A 197 12.19 3.75 -9.79
N THR A 198 13.23 4.59 -9.82
CA THR A 198 13.10 6.00 -9.44
C THR A 198 13.03 6.94 -10.64
N ALA A 199 12.33 8.06 -10.46
CA ALA A 199 12.24 9.13 -11.46
C ALA A 199 12.17 10.51 -10.80
N GLY A 200 12.83 11.48 -11.43
CA GLY A 200 12.83 12.89 -11.02
C GLY A 200 13.87 13.69 -11.80
N THR A 201 13.59 14.96 -12.07
CA THR A 201 14.52 15.85 -12.81
C THR A 201 14.84 17.10 -12.00
N ALA A 202 13.93 18.07 -12.01
CA ALA A 202 14.10 19.37 -11.36
C ALA A 202 12.83 19.83 -10.64
N ALA A 203 13.00 20.77 -9.72
CA ALA A 203 11.94 21.50 -9.04
C ALA A 203 12.07 23.00 -9.35
N HIS A 204 11.08 23.82 -9.01
CA HIS A 204 11.14 25.27 -9.23
C HIS A 204 12.37 25.93 -8.61
N ALA A 205 12.91 25.39 -7.50
CA ALA A 205 14.15 25.88 -6.91
C ALA A 205 15.34 25.87 -7.88
N TRP A 206 15.38 24.92 -8.83
CA TRP A 206 16.41 24.90 -9.88
C TRP A 206 16.27 26.07 -10.85
N ILE A 207 15.04 26.36 -11.27
CA ILE A 207 14.76 27.48 -12.18
C ILE A 207 15.06 28.81 -11.49
N LEU A 208 14.60 28.97 -10.25
CA LEU A 208 14.80 30.17 -9.43
C LEU A 208 16.25 30.42 -8.98
N LEU A 209 17.11 29.41 -9.08
CA LEU A 209 18.55 29.54 -8.76
C LEU A 209 19.32 30.29 -9.86
N HIS A 210 18.84 30.27 -11.10
CA HIS A 210 19.52 30.86 -12.25
C HIS A 210 19.02 32.29 -12.49
N ASP A 211 19.86 33.09 -13.16
CA ASP A 211 19.54 34.49 -13.51
C ASP A 211 18.31 34.57 -14.45
N ASP A 212 18.13 33.56 -15.30
CA ASP A 212 16.96 33.42 -16.16
C ASP A 212 16.60 31.95 -16.42
N GLU A 213 15.36 31.73 -16.88
CA GLU A 213 14.78 30.40 -17.12
C GLU A 213 15.48 29.65 -18.27
N LEU A 214 15.98 30.36 -19.29
CA LEU A 214 16.69 29.74 -20.41
C LEU A 214 18.02 29.15 -19.94
N GLY A 215 18.79 29.89 -19.15
CA GLY A 215 20.05 29.44 -18.57
C GLY A 215 19.87 28.21 -17.68
N ALA A 216 18.76 28.13 -16.93
CA ALA A 216 18.42 26.94 -16.16
C ALA A 216 18.17 25.71 -17.05
N PHE A 217 17.44 25.88 -18.17
CA PHE A 217 17.16 24.80 -19.11
C PHE A 217 18.42 24.36 -19.87
N GLU A 218 19.21 25.30 -20.41
CA GLU A 218 20.46 24.99 -21.12
C GLU A 218 21.45 24.26 -20.21
N SER A 219 21.58 24.70 -18.95
CA SER A 219 22.40 24.05 -17.94
C SER A 219 21.94 22.62 -17.66
N GLN A 220 20.62 22.40 -17.49
CA GLN A 220 20.06 21.07 -17.26
C GLN A 220 20.23 20.14 -18.47
N VAL A 221 19.95 20.63 -19.68
CA VAL A 221 20.12 19.86 -20.94
C VAL A 221 21.58 19.49 -21.15
N LYS A 222 22.51 20.40 -20.87
CA LYS A 222 23.96 20.13 -20.95
C LYS A 222 24.38 19.03 -19.98
N ALA A 223 23.79 18.98 -18.78
CA ALA A 223 24.15 18.01 -17.75
C ALA A 223 23.46 16.64 -17.94
N LEU A 224 22.19 16.64 -18.33
CA LEU A 224 21.32 15.44 -18.32
C LEU A 224 20.94 14.94 -19.72
N GLY A 225 21.27 15.69 -20.76
CA GLY A 225 20.89 15.41 -22.15
C GLY A 225 19.50 15.93 -22.51
N ALA A 226 19.20 15.93 -23.82
CA ALA A 226 17.96 16.47 -24.36
C ALA A 226 16.70 15.64 -24.04
N ASP A 227 16.83 14.35 -23.67
CA ASP A 227 15.68 13.50 -23.28
C ASP A 227 15.18 13.78 -21.85
N THR A 228 15.74 14.78 -21.16
CA THR A 228 15.27 15.22 -19.83
C THR A 228 13.85 15.80 -19.89
N THR A 229 13.22 15.85 -18.71
CA THR A 229 11.99 16.62 -18.46
C THR A 229 12.31 18.01 -17.94
N LEU A 230 11.85 19.07 -18.61
CA LEU A 230 11.98 20.47 -18.18
C LEU A 230 10.69 20.99 -17.55
N LEU A 231 10.79 21.73 -16.44
CA LEU A 231 9.66 22.32 -15.73
C LEU A 231 9.36 23.71 -16.29
N VAL A 232 8.21 23.87 -16.96
CA VAL A 232 7.95 25.06 -17.81
C VAL A 232 6.98 26.06 -17.20
N ASP A 233 6.46 25.82 -16.01
CA ASP A 233 5.42 26.64 -15.38
C ASP A 233 5.93 27.50 -14.21
N THR A 234 7.22 27.86 -14.21
CA THR A 234 7.77 28.72 -13.14
C THR A 234 7.30 30.17 -13.27
N TYR A 235 7.23 30.70 -14.49
CA TYR A 235 6.82 32.10 -14.74
C TYR A 235 5.61 32.20 -15.69
N ASP A 236 5.75 31.75 -16.94
CA ASP A 236 4.69 31.70 -17.95
C ASP A 236 4.88 30.44 -18.80
N ILE A 237 3.86 29.60 -18.89
CA ILE A 237 3.94 28.29 -19.55
C ILE A 237 4.27 28.41 -21.03
N ARG A 238 3.67 29.39 -21.73
CA ARG A 238 3.90 29.55 -23.17
C ARG A 238 5.34 29.95 -23.42
N ARG A 239 5.85 30.93 -22.66
CA ARG A 239 7.26 31.33 -22.77
C ARG A 239 8.20 30.21 -22.34
N GLY A 240 7.89 29.51 -21.25
CA GLY A 240 8.68 28.39 -20.76
C GLY A 240 8.82 27.27 -21.79
N ILE A 241 7.75 26.95 -22.54
CA ILE A 241 7.80 25.97 -23.64
C ILE A 241 8.72 26.44 -24.78
N GLU A 242 8.64 27.71 -25.18
CA GLU A 242 9.54 28.26 -26.20
C GLU A 242 11.00 28.14 -25.78
N LEU A 243 11.30 28.52 -24.53
CA LEU A 243 12.66 28.45 -23.97
C LEU A 243 13.15 27.01 -23.83
N ALA A 244 12.27 26.09 -23.43
CA ALA A 244 12.60 24.67 -23.33
C ALA A 244 12.97 24.07 -24.70
N VAL A 245 12.19 24.37 -25.74
CA VAL A 245 12.51 23.94 -27.11
C VAL A 245 13.74 24.67 -27.66
N GLN A 246 13.95 25.93 -27.31
CA GLN A 246 15.18 26.65 -27.67
C GLN A 246 16.42 25.99 -27.06
N ALA A 247 16.36 25.58 -25.79
CA ALA A 247 17.48 24.98 -25.06
C ALA A 247 17.81 23.55 -25.51
N ALA A 248 16.79 22.73 -25.78
CA ALA A 248 16.95 21.29 -26.09
C ALA A 248 16.81 20.95 -27.58
N GLY A 249 16.26 21.86 -28.38
CA GLY A 249 15.84 21.63 -29.76
C GLY A 249 14.53 20.82 -29.87
N PRO A 250 14.10 20.50 -31.10
CA PRO A 250 12.86 19.73 -31.36
C PRO A 250 12.87 18.29 -30.80
N GLY A 251 14.04 17.80 -30.37
CA GLY A 251 14.22 16.48 -29.76
C GLY A 251 14.06 16.47 -28.24
N LEU A 252 13.52 17.54 -27.63
CA LEU A 252 13.25 17.59 -26.19
C LEU A 252 12.41 16.39 -25.73
N GLY A 253 12.86 15.70 -24.68
CA GLY A 253 12.22 14.50 -24.17
C GLY A 253 10.82 14.77 -23.60
N ALA A 254 10.72 15.71 -22.65
CA ALA A 254 9.44 16.06 -22.05
C ALA A 254 9.41 17.48 -21.44
N ILE A 255 8.19 18.01 -21.30
CA ILE A 255 7.89 19.15 -20.42
C ILE A 255 7.05 18.69 -19.23
N ARG A 256 7.15 19.39 -18.10
CA ARG A 256 6.28 19.21 -16.92
C ARG A 256 5.49 20.48 -16.63
N ILE A 257 4.18 20.32 -16.38
CA ILE A 257 3.25 21.35 -15.92
C ILE A 257 2.70 20.91 -14.56
N ASP A 258 2.83 21.74 -13.53
CA ASP A 258 2.48 21.42 -12.13
C ASP A 258 1.32 22.29 -11.58
N SER A 259 0.82 23.25 -12.37
CA SER A 259 -0.16 24.24 -11.91
C SER A 259 -1.15 24.67 -13.01
N GLY A 260 -2.26 25.29 -12.59
CA GLY A 260 -3.32 25.82 -13.47
C GLY A 260 -4.38 24.80 -13.89
N ASP A 261 -5.17 25.14 -14.91
CA ASP A 261 -6.12 24.20 -15.53
C ASP A 261 -5.36 23.22 -16.43
N LEU A 262 -4.95 22.10 -15.84
CA LEU A 262 -4.08 21.11 -16.49
C LEU A 262 -4.67 20.56 -17.80
N GLY A 263 -6.00 20.51 -17.95
CA GLY A 263 -6.63 19.97 -19.15
C GLY A 263 -6.52 20.95 -20.31
N GLU A 264 -6.86 22.22 -20.08
CA GLU A 264 -6.70 23.26 -21.09
C GLU A 264 -5.22 23.49 -21.43
N LEU A 265 -4.36 23.56 -20.41
CA LEU A 265 -2.93 23.81 -20.57
C LEU A 265 -2.23 22.68 -21.33
N ALA A 266 -2.61 21.41 -21.13
CA ALA A 266 -2.04 20.30 -21.89
C ALA A 266 -2.32 20.44 -23.40
N ARG A 267 -3.55 20.82 -23.81
CA ARG A 267 -3.88 21.05 -25.23
C ARG A 267 -3.11 22.21 -25.82
N GLN A 268 -3.09 23.34 -25.10
CA GLN A 268 -2.34 24.53 -25.55
C GLN A 268 -0.84 24.22 -25.69
N ALA A 269 -0.27 23.47 -24.74
CA ALA A 269 1.12 23.04 -24.77
C ALA A 269 1.41 22.10 -25.95
N ARG A 270 0.52 21.13 -26.23
CA ARG A 270 0.65 20.22 -27.37
C ARG A 270 0.66 20.99 -28.70
N ASP A 271 -0.32 21.87 -28.91
CA ASP A 271 -0.41 22.70 -30.11
C ASP A 271 0.84 23.58 -30.29
N GLN A 272 1.39 24.09 -29.19
CA GLN A 272 2.59 24.92 -29.22
C GLN A 272 3.84 24.12 -29.54
N LEU A 273 4.05 22.97 -28.89
CA LEU A 273 5.16 22.07 -29.18
C LEU A 273 5.13 21.63 -30.64
N ASP A 274 3.95 21.34 -31.20
CA ASP A 274 3.79 20.95 -32.61
C ASP A 274 4.18 22.08 -33.56
N ARG A 275 3.77 23.33 -33.28
CA ARG A 275 4.20 24.50 -34.06
C ARG A 275 5.70 24.75 -34.00
N LEU A 276 6.34 24.41 -32.89
CA LEU A 276 7.80 24.50 -32.70
C LEU A 276 8.55 23.30 -33.29
N GLY A 277 7.86 22.34 -33.90
CA GLY A 277 8.45 21.13 -34.50
C GLY A 277 8.80 20.03 -33.48
N ALA A 278 8.50 20.24 -32.20
CA ALA A 278 8.77 19.32 -31.09
C ALA A 278 7.63 18.30 -30.89
N THR A 279 7.20 17.66 -31.98
CA THR A 279 6.02 16.78 -32.02
C THR A 279 6.17 15.50 -31.18
N GLY A 280 7.40 15.08 -30.89
CA GLY A 280 7.70 13.92 -30.05
C GLY A 280 7.87 14.22 -28.55
N THR A 281 7.89 15.49 -28.15
CA THR A 281 8.07 15.90 -26.74
C THR A 281 6.87 15.51 -25.91
N ARG A 282 7.09 14.75 -24.83
CA ARG A 282 6.04 14.28 -23.93
C ARG A 282 5.55 15.37 -22.99
N ILE A 283 4.29 15.29 -22.57
CA ILE A 283 3.68 16.19 -21.58
C ILE A 283 3.46 15.40 -20.29
N VAL A 284 4.18 15.80 -19.24
CA VAL A 284 4.01 15.30 -17.88
C VAL A 284 3.17 16.31 -17.10
N VAL A 285 2.14 15.85 -16.41
CA VAL A 285 1.37 16.70 -15.49
C VAL A 285 1.54 16.21 -14.06
N SER A 286 1.77 17.12 -13.14
CA SER A 286 1.86 16.83 -11.71
C SER A 286 1.01 17.81 -10.90
N GLY A 287 0.79 17.49 -9.62
CA GLY A 287 0.03 18.31 -8.69
C GLY A 287 -0.77 17.49 -7.69
N ASP A 288 -1.81 18.09 -7.09
CA ASP A 288 -2.78 17.40 -6.22
C ASP A 288 -3.75 16.51 -7.04
N LEU A 289 -3.22 15.71 -7.97
CA LEU A 289 -3.95 14.76 -8.78
C LEU A 289 -4.49 13.62 -7.93
N ASP A 290 -5.79 13.34 -8.06
CA ASP A 290 -6.43 12.13 -7.55
C ASP A 290 -6.99 11.29 -8.72
N GLU A 291 -7.67 10.17 -8.43
CA GLU A 291 -8.26 9.33 -9.46
C GLU A 291 -9.31 10.05 -10.32
N TYR A 292 -9.95 11.10 -9.80
CA TYR A 292 -10.97 11.87 -10.51
C TYR A 292 -10.33 12.87 -11.48
N ALA A 293 -9.29 13.58 -11.03
CA ALA A 293 -8.49 14.48 -11.86
C ALA A 293 -7.75 13.72 -12.97
N ILE A 294 -7.21 12.54 -12.67
CA ILE A 294 -6.58 11.69 -13.70
C ILE A 294 -7.62 11.26 -14.74
N ALA A 295 -8.83 10.89 -14.32
CA ALA A 295 -9.89 10.48 -15.22
C ALA A 295 -10.36 11.62 -16.14
N SER A 296 -10.45 12.87 -15.64
CA SER A 296 -10.81 14.02 -16.48
C SER A 296 -9.73 14.35 -17.51
N LEU A 297 -8.46 14.12 -17.19
CA LEU A 297 -7.32 14.34 -18.09
C LEU A 297 -7.11 13.24 -19.13
N ARG A 298 -7.96 12.19 -19.14
CA ARG A 298 -7.76 11.02 -20.01
C ARG A 298 -7.89 11.36 -21.50
N ALA A 299 -8.77 12.30 -21.85
CA ALA A 299 -8.96 12.78 -23.23
C ALA A 299 -7.88 13.79 -23.67
N GLU A 300 -7.11 14.32 -22.72
CA GLU A 300 -6.12 15.36 -22.96
C GLU A 300 -4.78 14.76 -23.41
N PRO A 301 -3.94 15.53 -24.13
CA PRO A 301 -2.63 15.08 -24.63
C PRO A 301 -1.57 15.05 -23.52
N VAL A 302 -1.85 14.26 -22.48
CA VAL A 302 -0.96 14.00 -21.35
C VAL A 302 -0.36 12.62 -21.53
N ASP A 303 0.96 12.50 -21.38
CA ASP A 303 1.68 11.24 -21.54
C ASP A 303 1.90 10.51 -20.21
N SER A 304 2.04 11.25 -19.10
CA SER A 304 2.27 10.67 -17.77
C SER A 304 1.84 11.60 -16.63
N TYR A 305 1.66 11.01 -15.46
CA TYR A 305 1.17 11.71 -14.26
C TYR A 305 2.17 11.62 -13.10
N GLY A 306 2.38 12.73 -12.39
CA GLY A 306 3.06 12.76 -11.09
C GLY A 306 2.05 12.98 -9.97
N VAL A 307 1.91 12.01 -9.05
CA VAL A 307 0.90 12.05 -7.99
C VAL A 307 1.56 12.12 -6.61
N GLY A 308 1.19 13.14 -5.84
CA GLY A 308 1.75 13.42 -4.52
C GLY A 308 0.80 13.14 -3.36
N THR A 309 0.24 14.21 -2.79
CA THR A 309 -0.55 14.21 -1.54
C THR A 309 -1.66 13.17 -1.53
N SER A 310 -2.47 13.13 -2.60
CA SER A 310 -3.68 12.32 -2.64
C SER A 310 -3.36 10.83 -2.52
N VAL A 311 -2.32 10.31 -3.17
CA VAL A 311 -2.03 8.86 -3.08
C VAL A 311 -1.47 8.44 -1.72
N VAL A 312 -0.53 9.22 -1.16
CA VAL A 312 0.13 8.88 0.11
C VAL A 312 -0.78 9.08 1.33
N THR A 313 -1.88 9.80 1.18
CA THR A 313 -2.94 9.97 2.20
C THR A 313 -4.14 9.06 1.95
N GLY A 314 -4.00 8.08 1.05
CA GLY A 314 -5.06 7.11 0.75
C GLY A 314 -6.29 7.76 0.11
N SER A 315 -6.11 8.81 -0.69
CA SER A 315 -7.15 9.60 -1.39
C SER A 315 -8.30 9.99 -0.45
N GLY A 316 -7.95 10.67 0.64
CA GLY A 316 -8.89 11.10 1.70
C GLY A 316 -9.26 10.01 2.71
N ALA A 317 -8.78 8.77 2.54
CA ALA A 317 -8.96 7.67 3.49
C ALA A 317 -7.59 7.14 3.97
N PRO A 318 -6.97 7.77 4.97
CA PRO A 318 -5.59 7.47 5.39
C PRO A 318 -5.41 6.10 6.08
N THR A 319 -6.50 5.38 6.32
CA THR A 319 -6.53 4.06 6.93
C THR A 319 -7.58 3.18 6.25
N ALA A 320 -7.28 1.90 6.10
CA ALA A 320 -8.21 0.89 5.60
C ALA A 320 -9.34 0.54 6.60
N GLY A 321 -9.25 1.00 7.86
CA GLY A 321 -10.27 0.77 8.89
C GLY A 321 -10.36 -0.68 9.36
N MET A 322 -9.27 -1.44 9.22
CA MET A 322 -9.14 -2.81 9.69
C MET A 322 -9.07 -2.87 11.22
N VAL A 323 -9.51 -4.00 11.78
CA VAL A 323 -9.43 -4.31 13.20
C VAL A 323 -8.87 -5.70 13.44
N TYR A 324 -8.17 -5.87 14.56
CA TYR A 324 -7.62 -7.13 15.04
C TYR A 324 -8.52 -7.66 16.14
N LYS A 325 -9.03 -8.89 16.05
CA LYS A 325 -10.03 -9.41 17.00
C LYS A 325 -9.78 -10.86 17.34
N LEU A 326 -9.82 -11.19 18.63
CA LEU A 326 -9.89 -12.55 19.11
C LEU A 326 -11.23 -13.17 18.70
N VAL A 327 -11.19 -14.27 17.97
CA VAL A 327 -12.38 -14.96 17.46
C VAL A 327 -12.53 -16.37 18.02
N GLU A 328 -11.47 -16.98 18.53
CA GLU A 328 -11.51 -18.34 19.07
C GLU A 328 -10.52 -18.49 20.23
N VAL A 329 -10.93 -19.23 21.26
CA VAL A 329 -10.08 -19.60 22.41
C VAL A 329 -10.26 -21.07 22.73
N ASP A 330 -9.19 -21.86 22.70
CA ASP A 330 -9.19 -23.30 22.95
C ASP A 330 -10.26 -24.04 22.11
N GLY A 331 -10.38 -23.66 20.83
CA GLY A 331 -11.38 -24.20 19.90
C GLY A 331 -12.82 -23.69 20.10
N ARG A 332 -13.05 -22.82 21.10
CA ARG A 332 -14.37 -22.23 21.36
C ARG A 332 -14.50 -20.87 20.67
N PRO A 333 -15.50 -20.67 19.80
CA PRO A 333 -15.81 -19.37 19.22
C PRO A 333 -16.10 -18.31 20.30
N VAL A 334 -15.49 -17.13 20.16
CA VAL A 334 -15.73 -15.96 21.00
C VAL A 334 -15.99 -14.73 20.13
N ALA A 335 -16.83 -13.82 20.62
CA ALA A 335 -17.15 -12.58 19.92
C ALA A 335 -17.47 -11.47 20.91
N LYS A 336 -17.10 -10.24 20.54
CA LYS A 336 -17.57 -9.05 21.25
C LYS A 336 -18.99 -8.73 20.78
N ARG A 337 -19.94 -8.73 21.71
CA ARG A 337 -21.30 -8.20 21.45
C ARG A 337 -21.28 -6.68 21.53
N SER A 338 -21.78 -6.01 20.49
CA SER A 338 -22.12 -4.60 20.56
C SER A 338 -23.23 -4.29 19.56
N ALA A 339 -24.15 -3.39 19.92
CA ALA A 339 -25.35 -3.10 19.14
C ALA A 339 -25.10 -2.55 17.72
N ALA A 340 -23.88 -2.08 17.44
CA ALA A 340 -23.51 -1.47 16.15
C ALA A 340 -22.26 -2.08 15.48
N LYS A 341 -21.58 -3.05 16.12
CA LYS A 341 -20.32 -3.66 15.64
C LYS A 341 -20.26 -5.13 16.07
N GLU A 342 -21.17 -5.94 15.55
CA GLU A 342 -21.15 -7.37 15.81
C GLU A 342 -19.95 -8.02 15.12
N SER A 343 -19.26 -8.91 15.84
CA SER A 343 -18.17 -9.73 15.31
C SER A 343 -18.63 -11.18 15.32
N ARG A 344 -18.17 -11.98 14.35
CA ARG A 344 -18.50 -13.41 14.29
C ARG A 344 -17.33 -14.22 14.82
N GLY A 345 -17.59 -15.01 15.86
CA GLY A 345 -16.59 -15.89 16.47
C GLY A 345 -16.28 -17.10 15.60
N GLY A 346 -15.20 -17.78 15.96
CA GLY A 346 -14.63 -18.95 15.28
C GLY A 346 -13.60 -18.54 14.24
N ARG A 347 -12.56 -19.37 14.07
CA ARG A 347 -11.58 -19.24 13.00
C ARG A 347 -12.28 -19.38 11.65
N LYS A 348 -12.11 -18.39 10.77
CA LYS A 348 -12.76 -18.34 9.46
C LYS A 348 -11.75 -18.55 8.33
N SER A 349 -12.27 -18.94 7.18
CA SER A 349 -11.61 -18.87 5.88
C SER A 349 -12.55 -18.21 4.89
N ALA A 350 -12.06 -17.94 3.69
CA ALA A 350 -12.83 -17.29 2.64
C ALA A 350 -12.58 -17.93 1.27
N VAL A 351 -13.67 -18.05 0.52
CA VAL A 351 -13.69 -18.51 -0.87
C VAL A 351 -14.29 -17.42 -1.74
N ARG A 352 -13.59 -17.03 -2.81
CA ARG A 352 -14.16 -16.18 -3.85
C ARG A 352 -14.84 -17.05 -4.89
N ARG A 353 -16.14 -16.83 -5.08
CA ARG A 353 -16.90 -17.48 -6.14
C ARG A 353 -16.69 -16.72 -7.45
N CYS A 354 -16.39 -17.45 -8.52
CA CYS A 354 -16.19 -16.86 -9.83
C CYS A 354 -17.06 -17.55 -10.89
N LYS A 355 -17.50 -16.77 -11.88
CA LYS A 355 -18.06 -17.30 -13.12
C LYS A 355 -16.98 -18.08 -13.88
N PRO A 356 -17.35 -18.97 -14.83
CA PRO A 356 -16.38 -19.56 -15.76
C PRO A 356 -15.56 -18.54 -16.55
N THR A 357 -16.05 -17.31 -16.70
CA THR A 357 -15.34 -16.19 -17.32
C THR A 357 -14.22 -15.61 -16.44
N GLY A 358 -14.08 -16.07 -15.20
CA GLY A 358 -13.16 -15.53 -14.20
C GLY A 358 -13.70 -14.33 -13.40
N THR A 359 -14.91 -13.84 -13.72
CA THR A 359 -15.51 -12.71 -13.02
C THR A 359 -15.97 -13.12 -11.60
N ALA A 360 -15.49 -12.43 -10.58
CA ALA A 360 -15.89 -12.61 -9.19
C ALA A 360 -17.37 -12.26 -9.00
N ILE A 361 -18.07 -13.07 -8.19
CA ILE A 361 -19.51 -12.95 -7.93
C ILE A 361 -19.77 -12.57 -6.48
N GLU A 362 -19.10 -13.24 -5.55
CA GLU A 362 -19.27 -13.05 -4.10
C GLU A 362 -18.04 -13.56 -3.34
N GLU A 363 -17.88 -13.08 -2.12
CA GLU A 363 -16.92 -13.58 -1.15
C GLU A 363 -17.64 -14.36 -0.05
N VAL A 364 -17.43 -15.67 0.00
CA VAL A 364 -18.05 -16.56 0.98
C VAL A 364 -17.09 -16.77 2.14
N VAL A 365 -17.40 -16.16 3.27
CA VAL A 365 -16.69 -16.35 4.54
C VAL A 365 -17.36 -17.47 5.31
N HIS A 366 -16.59 -18.43 5.79
CA HIS A 366 -17.11 -19.61 6.49
C HIS A 366 -16.19 -19.99 7.65
N LEU A 367 -16.71 -20.77 8.62
CA LEU A 367 -15.86 -21.37 9.64
C LEU A 367 -14.89 -22.36 8.99
N LEU A 368 -13.63 -22.34 9.42
CA LEU A 368 -12.61 -23.26 8.90
C LEU A 368 -13.01 -24.73 9.08
N SER A 369 -13.74 -25.04 10.16
CA SER A 369 -14.25 -26.38 10.47
C SER A 369 -15.44 -26.83 9.62
N ALA A 370 -16.05 -25.92 8.85
CA ALA A 370 -17.23 -26.18 8.03
C ALA A 370 -17.06 -25.54 6.63
N PRO A 371 -16.15 -26.06 5.80
CA PRO A 371 -15.93 -25.51 4.46
C PRO A 371 -17.14 -25.73 3.56
N PRO A 372 -17.54 -24.74 2.74
CA PRO A 372 -18.57 -24.95 1.73
C PRO A 372 -18.03 -25.83 0.60
N ALA A 373 -18.93 -26.38 -0.21
CA ALA A 373 -18.53 -27.05 -1.45
C ALA A 373 -17.78 -26.06 -2.36
N ILE A 374 -16.59 -26.42 -2.85
CA ILE A 374 -15.76 -25.59 -3.73
C ILE A 374 -16.04 -25.98 -5.18
N GLY A 375 -16.48 -25.01 -5.99
CA GLY A 375 -16.69 -25.18 -7.42
C GLY A 375 -15.39 -25.05 -8.23
N PRO A 376 -15.41 -25.42 -9.51
CA PRO A 376 -14.20 -25.52 -10.34
C PRO A 376 -13.51 -24.18 -10.61
N ASN A 377 -14.22 -23.05 -10.46
CA ASN A 377 -13.67 -21.70 -10.69
C ASN A 377 -13.42 -20.94 -9.39
N ASP A 378 -13.71 -21.54 -8.24
CA ASP A 378 -13.64 -20.84 -6.97
C ASP A 378 -12.22 -20.83 -6.44
N ARG A 379 -11.89 -19.78 -5.69
CA ARG A 379 -10.55 -19.57 -5.15
C ARG A 379 -10.61 -19.47 -3.64
N VAL A 380 -9.93 -20.38 -2.95
CA VAL A 380 -9.62 -20.20 -1.53
C VAL A 380 -8.61 -19.06 -1.42
N LEU A 381 -8.92 -18.06 -0.59
CA LEU A 381 -8.16 -16.82 -0.54
C LEU A 381 -7.00 -16.87 0.47
N PRO A 382 -7.20 -17.33 1.72
CA PRO A 382 -6.09 -17.40 2.67
C PRO A 382 -5.05 -18.44 2.23
N VAL A 383 -3.79 -18.03 2.27
CA VAL A 383 -2.60 -18.86 2.06
C VAL A 383 -1.72 -18.85 3.31
N PRO A 384 -0.90 -19.88 3.53
CA PRO A 384 0.10 -19.87 4.59
C PRO A 384 1.14 -18.76 4.35
N LEU A 385 1.47 -17.99 5.38
CA LEU A 385 2.47 -16.92 5.32
C LEU A 385 3.64 -17.16 6.29
N MET A 386 3.31 -17.64 7.48
CA MET A 386 4.27 -18.01 8.52
C MET A 386 3.81 -19.28 9.22
N ARG A 387 4.75 -20.15 9.56
CA ARG A 387 4.51 -21.37 10.33
C ARG A 387 5.49 -21.46 11.48
N ARG A 388 4.97 -21.62 12.69
CA ARG A 388 5.76 -21.71 13.93
C ARG A 388 6.82 -20.60 14.04
N GLY A 389 6.44 -19.37 13.70
CA GLY A 389 7.35 -18.21 13.73
C GLY A 389 8.30 -18.08 12.54
N GLU A 390 8.29 -19.01 11.59
CA GLU A 390 9.18 -19.02 10.43
C GLU A 390 8.43 -18.72 9.13
N LEU A 391 9.03 -17.90 8.27
CA LEU A 391 8.49 -17.60 6.95
C LEU A 391 8.39 -18.86 6.10
N VAL A 392 7.31 -19.01 5.33
CA VAL A 392 7.22 -20.09 4.34
C VAL A 392 8.22 -19.84 3.20
N PRO A 393 8.82 -20.88 2.58
CA PRO A 393 9.92 -20.72 1.63
C PRO A 393 9.53 -20.02 0.32
N ASP A 394 8.26 -20.08 -0.08
CA ASP A 394 7.77 -19.59 -1.37
C ASP A 394 6.89 -18.33 -1.24
N LEU A 395 7.26 -17.41 -0.34
CA LEU A 395 6.58 -16.12 -0.25
C LEU A 395 6.74 -15.34 -1.56
N GLU A 396 5.63 -14.77 -2.01
CA GLU A 396 5.57 -14.02 -3.26
C GLU A 396 6.40 -12.73 -3.20
N SER A 397 7.06 -12.39 -4.32
CA SER A 397 7.81 -11.14 -4.45
C SER A 397 6.87 -9.93 -4.62
N LEU A 398 7.42 -8.72 -4.48
CA LEU A 398 6.67 -7.48 -4.73
C LEU A 398 6.10 -7.43 -6.16
N ASP A 399 6.86 -7.91 -7.15
CA ASP A 399 6.40 -8.00 -8.55
C ASP A 399 5.31 -9.06 -8.75
N GLY A 400 5.39 -10.18 -8.02
CA GLY A 400 4.33 -11.18 -8.01
C GLY A 400 3.01 -10.62 -7.45
N ALA A 401 3.09 -9.88 -6.34
CA ALA A 401 1.93 -9.19 -5.76
C ALA A 401 1.35 -8.12 -6.71
N ARG A 402 2.22 -7.39 -7.43
CA ARG A 402 1.81 -6.43 -8.46
C ARG A 402 1.04 -7.11 -9.60
N GLU A 403 1.56 -8.23 -10.09
CA GLU A 403 0.91 -9.01 -11.16
C GLU A 403 -0.41 -9.63 -10.67
N ARG A 404 -0.46 -10.09 -9.42
CA ARG A 404 -1.69 -10.55 -8.78
C ARG A 404 -2.76 -9.49 -8.76
N LEU A 405 -2.44 -8.26 -8.33
CA LEU A 405 -3.40 -7.17 -8.33
C LEU A 405 -3.90 -6.87 -9.74
N ARG A 406 -2.98 -6.85 -10.72
CA ARG A 406 -3.35 -6.66 -12.13
C ARG A 406 -4.39 -7.70 -12.58
N ALA A 407 -4.18 -8.98 -12.25
CA ALA A 407 -5.13 -10.05 -12.54
C ALA A 407 -6.43 -9.93 -11.73
N ALA A 408 -6.33 -9.55 -10.45
CA ALA A 408 -7.48 -9.40 -9.57
C ALA A 408 -8.41 -8.27 -10.04
N LEU A 409 -7.87 -7.14 -10.49
CA LEU A 409 -8.65 -6.03 -11.05
C LEU A 409 -9.42 -6.43 -12.32
N VAL A 410 -8.90 -7.34 -13.14
CA VAL A 410 -9.61 -7.90 -14.31
C VAL A 410 -10.78 -8.80 -13.88
N SER A 411 -10.67 -9.46 -12.72
CA SER A 411 -11.70 -10.37 -12.21
C SER A 411 -12.91 -9.64 -11.60
N VAL A 412 -12.80 -8.35 -11.27
CA VAL A 412 -13.90 -7.59 -10.67
C VAL A 412 -15.01 -7.34 -11.70
N PRO A 413 -16.30 -7.41 -11.33
CA PRO A 413 -17.37 -6.89 -12.18
C PRO A 413 -17.08 -5.45 -12.64
N TRP A 414 -17.49 -5.09 -13.86
CA TRP A 414 -17.14 -3.79 -14.44
C TRP A 414 -17.62 -2.61 -13.58
N GLU A 415 -18.72 -2.77 -12.82
CA GLU A 415 -19.22 -1.79 -11.87
C GLU A 415 -18.22 -1.52 -10.73
N GLY A 416 -17.40 -2.50 -10.37
CA GLY A 416 -16.38 -2.39 -9.35
C GLY A 416 -15.20 -1.52 -9.76
N LEU A 417 -15.02 -1.22 -11.05
CA LEU A 417 -13.99 -0.31 -11.56
C LEU A 417 -14.49 1.14 -11.70
N LYS A 418 -15.77 1.42 -11.39
CA LYS A 418 -16.32 2.77 -11.46
C LYS A 418 -15.72 3.67 -10.37
N LEU A 419 -15.42 4.91 -10.75
CA LEU A 419 -15.00 5.97 -9.81
C LEU A 419 -16.17 6.59 -9.04
N SER A 420 -17.39 6.49 -9.59
CA SER A 420 -18.59 6.98 -8.92
C SER A 420 -18.86 6.21 -7.63
N ARG A 421 -19.35 6.93 -6.62
CA ARG A 421 -19.67 6.39 -5.30
C ARG A 421 -20.61 5.19 -5.41
N GLY A 422 -20.41 4.21 -4.54
CA GLY A 422 -21.40 3.19 -4.21
C GLY A 422 -20.79 2.02 -3.43
N GLU A 423 -21.57 0.95 -3.37
CA GLU A 423 -21.30 -0.25 -2.57
C GLU A 423 -20.15 -1.14 -3.10
N PRO A 424 -19.63 -2.05 -2.25
CA PRO A 424 -18.67 -3.08 -2.65
C PRO A 424 -19.06 -3.80 -3.96
N ALA A 425 -18.06 -4.12 -4.78
CA ALA A 425 -18.25 -4.69 -6.13
C ALA A 425 -18.92 -6.06 -6.11
N ILE A 426 -18.69 -6.83 -5.04
CA ILE A 426 -19.32 -8.11 -4.78
C ILE A 426 -19.77 -8.14 -3.31
N PRO A 427 -20.86 -8.86 -2.99
CA PRO A 427 -21.27 -9.06 -1.61
C PRO A 427 -20.31 -10.01 -0.87
N THR A 428 -20.23 -9.82 0.44
CA THR A 428 -19.63 -10.80 1.36
C THR A 428 -20.76 -11.55 2.06
N VAL A 429 -20.81 -12.86 1.87
CA VAL A 429 -21.80 -13.77 2.46
C VAL A 429 -21.12 -14.62 3.52
N PHE A 430 -21.80 -14.82 4.64
CA PHE A 430 -21.30 -15.70 5.68
C PHE A 430 -22.10 -17.00 5.68
N ALA A 431 -21.41 -18.13 5.48
CA ALA A 431 -21.98 -19.47 5.40
C ALA A 431 -21.82 -20.25 6.71
#